data_AF-A0A3A2ZGV5-F1
#
_entry.id   AF-A0A3A2ZGV5-F1
#
_cell.length_a   1.000
_cell.length_b   1.000
_cell.length_c   1.000
_cell.angle_alpha   90.00
_cell.angle_beta   90.00
_cell.angle_gamma   90.00
#
_symmetry.space_group_name_H-M   'P 1'
#
loop_
_entity.id
_entity.type
_entity.pdbx_description
1 polymer ?
#
loop_
_entity_poly.entity_id
_entity_poly.type
_entity_poly.pdbx_seq_one_letter_code
_entity_poly.pdbx_strand_id
1 'polypeptide(L)'
;MSSEKDKSKVHKLSLKGSAKLVAEFFEYSINSILFQRGVYPPEDFTTSVPFQMTIRALLIVSSVKKYGLNMLVTADDQVKAYIKKIMSQLNKWMAGGKISKLVVVITSRETGEHVERWQFDVQIFGKQTKVSSSRKAPDSENASPGNTDPTASPPIEKTEKEIQDEIQAIFRQITASVTFLPVLDGDCTFNVLVYADADSEVPVEWGDSDAKEIKNAEKVQLRSFSTNNHRVETLVSYRLAE
;
A
#
# COMPACT_ATOMS: atom_id res chain seq x y z
N MET A 1 -35.35 18.35 24.06
CA MET A 1 -34.90 18.07 22.68
C MET A 1 -33.68 18.93 22.42
N SER A 2 -32.47 18.37 22.58
CA SER A 2 -31.23 19.05 22.22
C SER A 2 -30.62 18.29 21.04
N SER A 3 -31.11 18.63 19.85
CA SER A 3 -30.48 18.29 18.58
C SER A 3 -29.32 19.24 18.30
N GLU A 4 -28.33 18.74 17.55
CA GLU A 4 -27.19 19.45 16.96
C GLU A 4 -25.95 19.66 17.84
N LYS A 5 -25.07 18.64 17.89
CA LYS A 5 -23.61 18.84 17.80
C LYS A 5 -22.81 17.55 17.54
N ASP A 6 -23.19 16.78 16.52
CA ASP A 6 -22.25 15.83 15.90
C ASP A 6 -21.88 16.32 14.51
N LYS A 7 -21.13 17.42 14.46
CA LYS A 7 -20.33 17.72 13.27
C LYS A 7 -19.17 16.72 13.30
N SER A 8 -19.28 15.64 12.53
CA SER A 8 -18.18 14.74 12.25
C SER A 8 -16.95 15.60 11.93
N LYS A 9 -15.91 15.49 12.76
CA LYS A 9 -14.69 16.27 12.56
C LYS A 9 -14.01 15.71 11.31
N VAL A 10 -14.28 16.32 10.17
CA VAL A 10 -13.53 16.15 8.93
C VAL A 10 -12.09 16.58 9.22
N HIS A 11 -11.23 15.61 9.55
CA HIS A 11 -9.85 15.89 9.88
C HIS A 11 -9.03 15.87 8.60
N LYS A 12 -8.85 17.04 7.97
CA LYS A 12 -7.95 17.20 6.83
C LYS A 12 -6.54 16.76 7.24
N LEU A 13 -6.08 15.60 6.77
CA LEU A 13 -4.74 15.13 7.07
C LEU A 13 -3.74 16.05 6.35
N SER A 14 -2.71 16.48 7.06
CA SER A 14 -1.56 17.10 6.41
C SER A 14 -0.93 16.09 5.43
N LEU A 15 -0.17 16.58 4.44
CA LEU A 15 0.56 15.70 3.52
C LEU A 15 1.40 14.68 4.29
N LYS A 16 2.09 15.14 5.35
CA LYS A 16 2.87 14.30 6.27
C LYS A 16 2.01 13.29 7.03
N GLY A 17 0.84 13.70 7.52
CA GLY A 17 -0.10 12.80 8.20
C GLY A 17 -0.62 11.71 7.28
N SER A 18 -0.98 12.07 6.04
CA SER A 18 -1.40 11.11 5.03
C SER A 18 -0.28 10.18 4.60
N ALA A 19 0.95 10.69 4.42
CA ALA A 19 2.11 9.88 4.08
C ALA A 19 2.39 8.82 5.16
N LYS A 20 2.29 9.21 6.43
CA LYS A 20 2.44 8.29 7.57
C LYS A 20 1.36 7.21 7.59
N LEU A 21 0.11 7.57 7.30
CA LEU A 21 -1.00 6.62 7.25
C LEU A 21 -0.83 5.60 6.11
N VAL A 22 -0.42 6.05 4.93
CA VAL A 22 -0.15 5.17 3.78
C VAL A 22 1.06 4.26 4.07
N ALA A 23 2.12 4.78 4.70
CA ALA A 23 3.25 3.97 5.13
C ALA A 23 2.84 2.91 6.17
N GLU A 24 2.03 3.27 7.18
CA GLU A 24 1.49 2.30 8.15
C GLU A 24 0.66 1.23 7.44
N PHE A 25 -0.19 1.61 6.48
CA PHE A 25 -0.94 0.66 5.65
C PHE A 25 0.00 -0.34 4.95
N PHE A 26 1.07 0.13 4.29
CA PHE A 26 2.02 -0.75 3.61
C PHE A 26 2.74 -1.74 4.54
N GLU A 27 3.15 -1.29 5.73
CA GLU A 27 3.78 -2.18 6.71
C GLU A 27 2.84 -3.34 7.09
N TYR A 28 1.57 -3.03 7.37
CA TYR A 28 0.57 -4.05 7.68
C TYR A 28 0.21 -4.90 6.46
N SER A 29 0.18 -4.35 5.24
CA SER A 29 -0.07 -5.10 4.02
C SER A 29 1.02 -6.13 3.75
N ILE A 30 2.30 -5.75 3.90
CA ILE A 30 3.43 -6.68 3.76
C ILE A 30 3.28 -7.83 4.76
N ASN A 31 3.11 -7.54 6.04
CA ASN A 31 2.93 -8.58 7.07
C ASN A 31 1.72 -9.47 6.79
N SER A 32 0.60 -8.88 6.38
CA SER A 32 -0.62 -9.63 6.06
C SER A 32 -0.42 -10.56 4.87
N ILE A 33 0.25 -10.11 3.81
CA ILE A 33 0.54 -10.95 2.64
C ILE A 33 1.47 -12.10 3.04
N LEU A 34 2.56 -11.83 3.77
CA LEU A 34 3.51 -12.86 4.20
C LEU A 34 2.84 -13.96 5.03
N PHE A 35 1.94 -13.58 5.94
CA PHE A 35 1.16 -14.52 6.74
C PHE A 35 0.14 -15.29 5.89
N GLN A 36 -0.72 -14.57 5.16
CA GLN A 36 -1.85 -15.17 4.44
C GLN A 36 -1.42 -16.04 3.25
N ARG A 37 -0.25 -15.79 2.68
CA ARG A 37 0.34 -16.61 1.62
C ARG A 37 1.27 -17.70 2.15
N GLY A 38 1.48 -17.79 3.47
CA GLY A 38 2.34 -18.82 4.06
C GLY A 38 3.81 -18.72 3.64
N VAL A 39 4.30 -17.52 3.32
CA VAL A 39 5.72 -17.30 2.99
C VAL A 39 6.59 -17.56 4.22
N TYR A 40 6.06 -17.24 5.39
CA TYR A 40 6.61 -17.59 6.69
C TYR A 40 5.57 -18.37 7.48
N PRO A 41 6.00 -19.28 8.37
CA PRO A 41 5.09 -20.13 9.10
C PRO A 41 4.27 -19.33 10.13
N PRO A 42 3.05 -19.77 10.49
CA PRO A 42 2.15 -19.02 11.36
C PRO A 42 2.71 -18.66 12.74
N GLU A 43 3.59 -19.50 13.29
CA GLU A 43 4.27 -19.29 14.58
C GLU A 43 5.20 -18.06 14.58
N ASP A 44 5.67 -17.65 13.40
CA ASP A 44 6.51 -16.46 13.23
C ASP A 44 5.68 -15.17 13.20
N PHE A 45 4.38 -15.24 13.49
CA PHE A 45 3.52 -14.06 13.55
C PHE A 45 2.83 -13.98 14.91
N THR A 46 2.80 -12.76 15.44
CA THR A 46 2.06 -12.42 16.65
C THR A 46 1.01 -11.36 16.35
N THR A 47 -0.04 -11.31 17.17
CA THR A 47 -0.97 -10.17 17.12
C THR A 47 -0.17 -8.92 17.44
N SER A 48 -0.31 -7.88 16.61
CA SER A 48 0.44 -6.65 16.79
C SER A 48 0.31 -6.17 18.23
N VAL A 49 1.42 -5.80 18.87
CA VAL A 49 1.46 -5.08 20.13
C VAL A 49 2.36 -3.87 19.91
N PRO A 50 1.95 -2.63 20.24
CA PRO A 50 2.72 -1.45 19.93
C PRO A 50 4.06 -1.51 20.67
N PHE A 51 5.11 -1.30 19.90
CA PHE A 51 6.53 -1.35 20.24
C PHE A 51 6.96 -0.49 21.46
N GLN A 52 6.07 0.31 22.04
CA GLN A 52 6.35 1.17 23.20
C GLN A 52 6.05 0.51 24.57
N MET A 53 5.50 -0.71 24.60
CA MET A 53 4.90 -1.28 25.81
C MET A 53 5.69 -2.44 26.43
N THR A 54 7.01 -2.32 26.60
CA THR A 54 7.85 -3.48 26.99
C THR A 54 8.14 -3.64 28.49
N ILE A 55 7.65 -2.82 29.42
CA ILE A 55 8.01 -3.00 30.85
C ILE A 55 6.86 -3.23 31.85
N ARG A 56 5.57 -3.17 31.46
CA ARG A 56 4.48 -3.29 32.46
C ARG A 56 3.24 -4.11 32.09
N ALA A 57 3.30 -5.03 31.13
CA ALA A 57 2.12 -5.80 30.74
C ALA A 57 2.42 -7.30 30.51
N LEU A 58 2.79 -8.03 31.56
CA LEU A 58 2.69 -9.51 31.56
C LEU A 58 1.26 -10.00 31.89
N LEU A 59 0.25 -9.11 32.01
CA LEU A 59 -1.06 -9.50 32.55
C LEU A 59 -2.30 -8.90 31.86
N ILE A 60 -2.17 -8.36 30.65
CA ILE A 60 -3.35 -8.04 29.82
C ILE A 60 -3.02 -8.41 28.38
N VAL A 61 -3.55 -9.53 27.89
CA VAL A 61 -3.62 -9.84 26.45
C VAL A 61 -4.49 -8.78 25.80
N SER A 62 -3.90 -7.63 25.51
CA SER A 62 -4.55 -6.55 24.78
C SER A 62 -4.33 -6.84 23.30
N SER A 63 -5.30 -7.52 22.68
CA SER A 63 -5.41 -7.58 21.22
C SER A 63 -5.38 -6.14 20.68
N VAL A 64 -4.31 -5.78 19.98
CA VAL A 64 -4.19 -4.42 19.45
C VAL A 64 -4.94 -4.40 18.14
N LYS A 65 -6.20 -4.00 18.27
CA LYS A 65 -7.09 -3.82 17.14
C LYS A 65 -6.61 -2.62 16.34
N LYS A 66 -6.20 -2.86 15.09
CA LYS A 66 -5.86 -1.83 14.12
C LYS A 66 -6.86 -1.90 12.99
N TYR A 67 -7.42 -0.76 12.60
CA TYR A 67 -8.52 -0.69 11.63
C TYR A 67 -9.72 -1.57 12.00
N GLY A 68 -9.95 -1.78 13.31
CA GLY A 68 -10.99 -2.69 13.80
C GLY A 68 -10.73 -4.18 13.54
N LEU A 69 -9.51 -4.56 13.13
CA LEU A 69 -9.08 -5.93 12.88
C LEU A 69 -7.93 -6.33 13.83
N ASN A 70 -7.81 -7.64 14.08
CA ASN A 70 -6.64 -8.19 14.76
C ASN A 70 -5.54 -8.34 13.70
N MET A 71 -4.68 -7.32 13.58
CA MET A 71 -3.59 -7.34 12.62
C MET A 71 -2.42 -8.18 13.16
N LEU A 72 -1.86 -9.02 12.30
CA LEU A 72 -0.67 -9.82 12.58
C LEU A 72 0.58 -9.09 12.09
N VAL A 73 1.66 -9.22 12.86
CA VAL A 73 2.99 -8.74 12.50
C VAL A 73 3.98 -9.85 12.77
N THR A 74 5.05 -9.91 11.97
CA THR A 74 6.09 -10.92 12.19
C THR A 74 6.72 -10.74 13.59
N ALA A 75 6.97 -11.87 14.25
CA ALA A 75 7.71 -12.04 15.48
C ALA A 75 9.19 -12.35 15.23
N ASP A 76 9.57 -12.73 14.00
CA ASP A 76 10.96 -12.97 13.60
C ASP A 76 11.74 -11.66 13.50
N ASP A 77 12.88 -11.60 14.18
CA ASP A 77 13.66 -10.36 14.29
C ASP A 77 14.40 -10.01 12.99
N GLN A 78 14.74 -10.99 12.15
CA GLN A 78 15.37 -10.72 10.85
C GLN A 78 14.37 -10.13 9.87
N VAL A 79 13.16 -10.69 9.79
CA VAL A 79 12.06 -10.19 8.96
C VAL A 79 11.61 -8.81 9.45
N LYS A 80 11.46 -8.61 10.77
CA LYS A 80 11.19 -7.28 11.34
C LYS A 80 12.26 -6.26 10.95
N ALA A 81 13.54 -6.61 11.08
CA ALA A 81 14.64 -5.71 10.75
C ALA A 81 14.63 -5.37 9.25
N TYR A 82 14.35 -6.35 8.39
CA TYR A 82 14.25 -6.15 6.95
C TYR A 82 13.08 -5.24 6.56
N ILE A 83 11.86 -5.52 7.06
CA ILE A 83 10.69 -4.67 6.85
C ILE A 83 10.95 -3.26 7.38
N LYS A 84 11.56 -3.13 8.56
CA LYS A 84 11.90 -1.81 9.14
C LYS A 84 12.86 -1.02 8.26
N LYS A 85 13.87 -1.66 7.65
CA LYS A 85 14.78 -1.00 6.69
C LYS A 85 13.99 -0.47 5.49
N ILE A 86 13.11 -1.28 4.91
CA ILE A 86 12.24 -0.89 3.80
C ILE A 86 11.37 0.31 4.21
N MET A 87 10.68 0.20 5.34
CA MET A 87 9.79 1.24 5.85
C MET A 87 10.51 2.55 6.15
N SER A 88 11.76 2.49 6.63
CA SER A 88 12.56 3.69 6.92
C SER A 88 12.80 4.55 5.68
N GLN A 89 13.07 3.91 4.53
CA GLN A 89 13.30 4.61 3.27
C GLN A 89 11.97 4.99 2.60
N LEU A 90 10.98 4.10 2.64
CA LEU A 90 9.65 4.34 2.11
C LEU A 90 9.01 5.60 2.72
N ASN A 91 9.17 5.81 4.02
CA ASN A 91 8.69 7.01 4.69
C ASN A 91 9.32 8.31 4.14
N LYS A 92 10.61 8.29 3.75
CA LYS A 92 11.29 9.45 3.15
C LYS A 92 10.73 9.74 1.76
N TRP A 93 10.60 8.72 0.92
CA TRP A 93 10.05 8.88 -0.44
C TRP A 93 8.58 9.28 -0.42
N MET A 94 7.77 8.73 0.49
CA MET A 94 6.38 9.15 0.71
C MET A 94 6.30 10.62 1.13
N ALA A 95 7.13 11.04 2.09
CA ALA A 95 7.16 12.44 2.54
C ALA A 95 7.63 13.42 1.45
N GLY A 96 8.58 12.99 0.61
CA GLY A 96 9.05 13.75 -0.56
C GLY A 96 8.12 13.67 -1.77
N GLY A 97 7.04 12.88 -1.70
CA GLY A 97 6.13 12.63 -2.81
C GLY A 97 6.80 11.99 -4.03
N LYS A 98 7.87 11.24 -3.81
CA LYS A 98 8.76 10.67 -4.84
C LYS A 98 8.39 9.26 -5.27
N ILE A 99 7.42 8.63 -4.61
CA ILE A 99 6.98 7.27 -4.89
C ILE A 99 5.70 7.26 -5.73
N SER A 100 5.64 6.33 -6.68
CA SER A 100 4.46 6.04 -7.49
C SER A 100 3.91 4.64 -7.25
N LYS A 101 4.73 3.65 -6.88
CA LYS A 101 4.27 2.27 -6.62
C LYS A 101 5.12 1.58 -5.57
N LEU A 102 4.48 0.71 -4.78
CA LEU A 102 5.13 -0.31 -3.96
C LEU A 102 4.72 -1.68 -4.52
N VAL A 103 5.67 -2.60 -4.67
CA VAL A 103 5.40 -3.96 -5.18
C VAL A 103 6.01 -4.98 -4.24
N VAL A 104 5.24 -6.00 -3.85
CA VAL A 104 5.71 -7.19 -3.14
C VAL A 104 5.65 -8.36 -4.11
N VAL A 105 6.79 -8.97 -4.40
CA VAL A 105 6.91 -10.12 -5.30
C VAL A 105 7.18 -11.35 -4.49
N ILE A 106 6.37 -12.39 -4.68
CA ILE A 106 6.59 -13.72 -4.13
C ILE A 106 7.23 -14.58 -5.22
N THR A 107 8.32 -15.25 -4.88
CA THR A 107 9.13 -16.07 -5.80
C THR A 107 9.32 -17.46 -5.21
N SER A 108 9.04 -18.49 -6.01
CA SER A 108 9.35 -19.88 -5.61
C SER A 108 10.85 -20.06 -5.48
N ARG A 109 11.32 -20.65 -4.38
CA ARG A 109 12.75 -20.96 -4.20
C ARG A 109 13.20 -22.12 -5.07
N GLU A 110 12.29 -23.00 -5.46
CA GLU A 110 12.59 -24.19 -6.24
C GLU A 110 12.81 -23.84 -7.71
N THR A 111 11.90 -23.07 -8.30
CA THR A 111 11.95 -22.72 -9.73
C THR A 111 12.63 -21.37 -9.99
N GLY A 112 12.71 -20.51 -8.98
CA GLY A 112 13.16 -19.12 -9.14
C GLY A 112 12.14 -18.22 -9.83
N GLU A 113 10.93 -18.70 -10.07
CA GLU A 113 9.90 -17.97 -10.81
C GLU A 113 9.00 -17.14 -9.91
N HIS A 114 8.59 -15.98 -10.41
CA HIS A 114 7.63 -15.10 -9.75
C HIS A 114 6.22 -15.70 -9.87
N VAL A 115 5.65 -16.04 -8.71
CA VAL A 115 4.33 -16.68 -8.60
C VAL A 115 3.23 -15.67 -8.31
N GLU A 116 3.55 -14.63 -7.52
CA GLU A 116 2.62 -13.55 -7.21
C GLU A 116 3.33 -12.20 -7.19
N ARG A 117 2.60 -11.17 -7.61
CA ARG A 117 3.05 -9.78 -7.65
C ARG A 117 1.93 -8.89 -7.14
N TRP A 118 2.09 -8.45 -5.90
CA TRP A 118 1.19 -7.55 -5.20
C TRP A 118 1.63 -6.11 -5.46
N GLN A 119 0.85 -5.36 -6.22
CA GLN A 119 1.10 -3.98 -6.60
C GLN A 119 0.20 -3.04 -5.79
N PHE A 120 0.81 -1.99 -5.25
CA PHE A 120 0.13 -0.86 -4.65
C PHE A 120 0.51 0.41 -5.41
N ASP A 121 -0.42 0.93 -6.20
CA ASP A 121 -0.23 2.18 -6.95
C ASP A 121 -0.58 3.37 -6.07
N VAL A 122 0.32 4.34 -5.99
CA VAL A 122 0.20 5.54 -5.16
C VAL A 122 0.02 6.77 -6.04
N GLN A 123 -1.14 7.39 -5.94
CA GLN A 123 -1.45 8.65 -6.58
C GLN A 123 -1.41 9.76 -5.54
N ILE A 124 -0.59 10.79 -5.76
CA ILE A 124 -0.45 11.94 -4.85
C ILE A 124 -1.20 13.14 -5.45
N PHE A 125 -2.27 13.55 -4.78
CA PHE A 125 -3.06 14.71 -5.17
C PHE A 125 -2.26 15.99 -4.94
N GLY A 126 -2.13 16.83 -5.97
CA GLY A 126 -1.37 18.09 -5.93
C GLY A 126 -0.03 18.08 -6.69
N LYS A 127 0.39 16.96 -7.30
CA LYS A 127 1.58 16.93 -8.16
C LYS A 127 1.37 17.57 -9.55
N GLN A 128 0.13 17.92 -9.93
CA GLN A 128 -0.18 18.72 -11.12
C GLN A 128 -0.02 20.23 -10.84
N THR A 129 1.20 20.76 -10.90
CA THR A 129 1.43 22.19 -11.25
C THR A 129 2.84 22.54 -11.73
N LYS A 130 3.72 21.57 -12.04
CA LYS A 130 5.07 21.87 -12.53
C LYS A 130 5.59 20.90 -13.60
N VAL A 131 4.93 20.85 -14.75
CA VAL A 131 5.59 20.46 -16.01
C VAL A 131 5.25 21.50 -17.08
N SER A 132 6.20 22.44 -17.24
CA SER A 132 6.51 23.27 -18.40
C SER A 132 5.37 23.84 -19.28
N SER A 133 5.04 25.10 -19.01
CA SER A 133 4.64 26.06 -20.03
C SER A 133 5.79 26.32 -21.01
N SER A 134 5.76 25.68 -22.18
CA SER A 134 6.39 26.23 -23.38
C SER A 134 5.98 25.41 -24.61
N ARG A 135 5.03 25.92 -25.39
CA ARG A 135 5.05 25.93 -26.85
C ARG A 135 3.92 26.84 -27.34
N LYS A 136 4.33 27.90 -28.03
CA LYS A 136 3.48 28.84 -28.78
C LYS A 136 2.70 28.07 -29.86
N ALA A 137 1.48 28.55 -30.12
CA ALA A 137 0.59 28.17 -31.23
C ALA A 137 1.22 28.41 -32.62
N PRO A 138 0.61 27.87 -33.68
CA PRO A 138 -0.35 28.71 -34.42
C PRO A 138 -1.67 28.02 -34.77
N ASP A 139 -2.62 28.87 -35.18
CA ASP A 139 -4.04 28.68 -35.46
C ASP A 139 -4.43 27.50 -36.34
N SER A 140 -5.56 26.86 -35.99
CA SER A 140 -6.55 26.47 -36.99
C SER A 140 -7.93 26.33 -36.33
N GLU A 141 -8.87 27.14 -36.81
CA GLU A 141 -10.26 27.21 -36.40
C GLU A 141 -11.02 25.92 -36.77
N ASN A 142 -11.51 25.17 -35.78
CA ASN A 142 -12.85 24.58 -35.87
C ASN A 142 -13.37 24.18 -34.49
N ALA A 143 -14.44 24.86 -34.06
CA ALA A 143 -15.14 24.55 -32.83
C ALA A 143 -16.20 23.47 -33.09
N SER A 144 -16.19 22.42 -32.26
CA SER A 144 -17.40 21.68 -31.94
C SER A 144 -17.35 21.25 -30.46
N PRO A 145 -18.42 21.49 -29.67
CA PRO A 145 -18.40 21.32 -28.23
C PRO A 145 -18.81 19.90 -27.82
N GLY A 146 -18.16 19.35 -26.78
CA GLY A 146 -18.68 18.20 -26.05
C GLY A 146 -17.74 17.01 -25.97
N ASN A 147 -16.81 17.08 -25.02
CA ASN A 147 -16.49 15.98 -24.10
C ASN A 147 -15.51 16.54 -23.06
N THR A 148 -16.07 17.24 -22.07
CA THR A 148 -15.38 17.45 -20.79
C THR A 148 -15.25 16.09 -20.12
N ASP A 149 -14.04 15.54 -20.18
CA ASP A 149 -13.59 14.41 -19.39
C ASP A 149 -13.65 14.82 -17.90
N PRO A 150 -14.50 14.22 -17.06
CA PRO A 150 -14.61 14.58 -15.65
C PRO A 150 -13.81 13.59 -14.81
N THR A 151 -12.47 13.68 -14.82
CA THR A 151 -11.61 12.84 -13.95
C THR A 151 -10.60 13.65 -13.14
N ALA A 152 -10.96 14.88 -12.78
CA ALA A 152 -10.43 15.52 -11.58
C ALA A 152 -11.55 15.58 -10.54
N SER A 153 -11.78 14.47 -9.84
CA SER A 153 -12.65 14.47 -8.67
C SER A 153 -12.12 15.52 -7.67
N PRO A 154 -12.98 16.39 -7.11
CA PRO A 154 -12.55 17.36 -6.10
C PRO A 154 -11.94 16.63 -4.90
N PRO A 155 -11.03 17.25 -4.11
CA PRO A 155 -10.44 16.62 -2.94
C PRO A 155 -11.57 16.19 -1.99
N ILE A 156 -11.84 14.89 -1.96
CA ILE A 156 -12.92 14.31 -1.17
C ILE A 156 -12.53 14.45 0.29
N GLU A 157 -13.26 15.30 1.00
CA GLU A 157 -13.12 15.49 2.43
C GLU A 157 -13.71 14.27 3.17
N LYS A 158 -12.87 13.27 3.43
CA LYS A 158 -13.23 12.06 4.20
C LYS A 158 -12.85 12.21 5.67
N THR A 159 -13.66 11.61 6.53
CA THR A 159 -13.36 11.43 7.95
C THR A 159 -12.31 10.35 8.17
N GLU A 160 -11.62 10.40 9.31
CA GLU A 160 -10.64 9.34 9.67
C GLU A 160 -11.30 7.96 9.75
N LYS A 161 -12.54 7.90 10.25
CA LYS A 161 -13.32 6.65 10.33
C LYS A 161 -13.55 6.04 8.95
N GLU A 162 -13.97 6.84 7.96
CA GLU A 162 -14.18 6.37 6.60
C GLU A 162 -12.89 5.84 5.98
N ILE A 163 -11.76 6.53 6.18
CA ILE A 163 -10.45 6.07 5.72
C ILE A 163 -10.08 4.73 6.39
N GLN A 164 -10.30 4.61 7.70
CA GLN A 164 -10.05 3.35 8.42
C GLN A 164 -10.94 2.21 7.95
N ASP A 165 -12.22 2.49 7.65
CA ASP A 165 -13.18 1.50 7.13
C ASP A 165 -12.82 1.06 5.70
N GLU A 166 -12.32 1.97 4.85
CA GLU A 166 -11.78 1.64 3.53
C GLU A 166 -10.54 0.73 3.64
N ILE A 167 -9.59 1.08 4.51
CA ILE A 167 -8.40 0.27 4.78
C ILE A 167 -8.79 -1.12 5.32
N GLN A 168 -9.75 -1.17 6.26
CA GLN A 168 -10.28 -2.42 6.79
C GLN A 168 -10.83 -3.31 5.66
N ALA A 169 -11.60 -2.74 4.74
CA ALA A 169 -12.16 -3.47 3.61
C ALA A 169 -11.07 -4.09 2.72
N ILE A 170 -9.95 -3.38 2.52
CA ILE A 170 -8.81 -3.89 1.76
C ILE A 170 -8.14 -5.07 2.48
N PHE A 171 -7.89 -4.98 3.79
CA PHE A 171 -7.32 -6.12 4.53
C PHE A 171 -8.22 -7.36 4.52
N ARG A 172 -9.54 -7.16 4.57
CA ARG A 172 -10.52 -8.24 4.37
C ARG A 172 -10.43 -8.84 2.96
N GLN A 173 -10.23 -8.01 1.93
CA GLN A 173 -10.05 -8.50 0.56
C GLN A 173 -8.71 -9.21 0.34
N ILE A 174 -7.61 -8.73 0.94
CA ILE A 174 -6.32 -9.45 0.91
C ILE A 174 -6.51 -10.85 1.50
N THR A 175 -7.17 -10.95 2.66
CA THR A 175 -7.49 -12.24 3.28
C THR A 175 -8.40 -13.09 2.41
N ALA A 176 -9.47 -12.51 1.85
CA ALA A 176 -10.40 -13.22 0.97
C ALA A 176 -9.74 -13.68 -0.34
N SER A 177 -8.71 -12.98 -0.81
CA SER A 177 -8.06 -13.32 -2.08
C SER A 177 -7.37 -14.68 -2.07
N VAL A 178 -6.92 -15.12 -0.90
CA VAL A 178 -6.31 -16.44 -0.69
C VAL A 178 -7.23 -17.58 -1.16
N THR A 179 -8.55 -17.38 -1.19
CA THR A 179 -9.49 -18.43 -1.59
C THR A 179 -9.55 -18.67 -3.10
N PHE A 180 -9.11 -17.70 -3.92
CA PHE A 180 -9.08 -17.83 -5.38
C PHE A 180 -7.65 -17.83 -5.95
N LEU A 181 -6.64 -17.47 -5.15
CA LEU A 181 -5.25 -17.58 -5.55
C LEU A 181 -4.79 -19.05 -5.49
N PRO A 182 -3.99 -19.53 -6.46
CA PRO A 182 -3.41 -20.86 -6.40
C PRO A 182 -2.63 -21.10 -5.09
N VAL A 183 -2.60 -22.35 -4.64
CA VAL A 183 -1.76 -22.73 -3.50
C VAL A 183 -0.30 -22.55 -3.90
N LEU A 184 0.51 -21.97 -3.01
CA LEU A 184 1.94 -21.86 -3.25
C LEU A 184 2.59 -23.22 -2.97
N ASP A 185 3.25 -23.80 -3.98
CA ASP A 185 4.00 -25.03 -3.84
C ASP A 185 5.41 -24.75 -3.34
N GLY A 186 5.77 -25.41 -2.24
CA GLY A 186 7.12 -25.36 -1.65
C GLY A 186 7.47 -24.04 -0.98
N ASP A 187 8.76 -23.87 -0.68
CA ASP A 187 9.26 -22.68 -0.01
C ASP A 187 9.25 -21.46 -0.96
N CYS A 188 8.66 -20.36 -0.50
CA CYS A 188 8.68 -19.10 -1.21
C CYS A 188 9.56 -18.06 -0.51
N THR A 189 10.08 -17.11 -1.28
CA THR A 189 10.73 -15.90 -0.76
C THR A 189 9.99 -14.67 -1.26
N PHE A 190 10.25 -13.52 -0.64
CA PHE A 190 9.68 -12.27 -1.10
C PHE A 190 10.73 -11.19 -1.34
N ASN A 191 10.46 -10.33 -2.31
CA ASN A 191 11.20 -9.10 -2.53
C ASN A 191 10.24 -7.91 -2.55
N VAL A 192 10.74 -6.74 -2.17
CA VAL A 192 9.98 -5.49 -2.24
C VAL A 192 10.65 -4.57 -3.25
N LEU A 193 9.86 -4.03 -4.17
CA LEU A 193 10.28 -3.06 -5.16
C LEU A 193 9.52 -1.76 -4.94
N VAL A 194 10.18 -0.64 -5.22
CA VAL A 194 9.58 0.68 -5.14
C VAL A 194 9.83 1.39 -6.45
N TYR A 195 8.77 1.93 -7.05
CA TYR A 195 8.87 2.81 -8.21
C TYR A 195 8.94 4.24 -7.68
N ALA A 196 10.11 4.85 -7.80
CA ALA A 196 10.35 6.23 -7.42
C ALA A 196 10.69 7.10 -8.64
N ASP A 197 10.56 8.42 -8.51
CA ASP A 197 10.98 9.37 -9.55
C ASP A 197 12.50 9.20 -9.80
N ALA A 198 12.93 9.37 -11.06
CA ALA A 198 14.33 9.16 -11.45
C ALA A 198 15.35 10.09 -10.76
N ASP A 199 14.90 11.21 -10.19
CA ASP A 199 15.72 12.17 -9.44
C ASP A 199 15.72 11.88 -7.92
N SER A 200 15.20 10.74 -7.49
CA SER A 200 15.16 10.36 -6.07
C SER A 200 16.51 9.88 -5.58
N GLU A 201 16.87 10.24 -4.35
CA GLU A 201 18.04 9.67 -3.68
C GLU A 201 17.80 8.19 -3.36
N VAL A 202 18.65 7.32 -3.93
CA VAL A 202 18.66 5.87 -3.73
C VAL A 202 19.77 5.52 -2.73
N PRO A 203 19.44 4.98 -1.54
CA PRO A 203 20.46 4.55 -0.58
C PRO A 203 21.27 3.36 -1.10
N VAL A 204 22.44 3.11 -0.51
CA VAL A 204 23.36 2.03 -0.92
C VAL A 204 22.70 0.64 -0.79
N GLU A 205 21.79 0.48 0.16
CA GLU A 205 21.05 -0.77 0.38
C GLU A 205 19.94 -1.01 -0.65
N TRP A 206 19.70 -0.06 -1.54
CA TRP A 206 18.75 -0.13 -2.65
C TRP A 206 19.51 -0.15 -3.98
N GLY A 207 19.04 -0.97 -4.91
CA GLY A 207 19.59 -1.05 -6.26
C GLY A 207 18.48 -1.07 -7.29
N ASP A 208 18.83 -0.74 -8.52
CA ASP A 208 17.93 -0.85 -9.66
C ASP A 208 17.53 -2.32 -9.88
N SER A 209 16.24 -2.55 -10.11
CA SER A 209 15.68 -3.87 -10.37
C SER A 209 14.75 -3.80 -11.58
N ASP A 210 14.59 -4.93 -12.27
CA ASP A 210 13.53 -5.09 -13.25
C ASP A 210 12.14 -5.09 -12.55
N ALA A 211 11.08 -4.96 -13.35
CA ALA A 211 9.69 -4.84 -12.86
C ALA A 211 9.11 -6.14 -12.26
N LYS A 212 9.81 -7.26 -12.44
CA LYS A 212 9.43 -8.61 -12.00
C LYS A 212 8.01 -8.98 -12.42
N GLU A 213 7.65 -8.65 -13.66
CA GLU A 213 6.33 -8.97 -14.20
C GLU A 213 6.17 -10.47 -14.41
N ILE A 214 4.97 -10.96 -14.14
CA ILE A 214 4.61 -12.36 -14.32
C ILE A 214 3.99 -12.51 -15.73
N LYS A 215 4.58 -13.38 -16.55
CA LYS A 215 4.06 -13.69 -17.89
C LYS A 215 2.75 -14.46 -17.78
N ASN A 216 1.77 -14.13 -18.62
CA ASN A 216 0.44 -14.75 -18.65
C ASN A 216 -0.27 -14.76 -17.29
N ALA A 217 -0.07 -13.70 -16.50
CA ALA A 217 -0.66 -13.58 -15.18
C ALA A 217 -2.12 -13.14 -15.25
N GLU A 218 -2.95 -13.76 -14.42
CA GLU A 218 -4.26 -13.23 -14.09
C GLU A 218 -4.11 -12.06 -13.12
N LYS A 219 -5.00 -11.08 -13.25
CA LYS A 219 -4.94 -9.84 -12.46
C LYS A 219 -6.26 -9.61 -11.76
N VAL A 220 -6.20 -9.38 -10.45
CA VAL A 220 -7.38 -9.03 -9.65
C VAL A 220 -7.16 -7.67 -9.01
N GLN A 221 -8.03 -6.74 -9.38
CA GLN A 221 -8.07 -5.40 -8.79
C GLN A 221 -8.85 -5.46 -7.47
N LEU A 222 -8.19 -5.07 -6.38
CA LEU A 222 -8.81 -4.89 -5.07
C LEU A 222 -9.31 -3.44 -4.94
N ARG A 223 -10.09 -3.20 -3.88
CA ARG A 223 -10.55 -1.86 -3.50
C ARG A 223 -9.35 -0.93 -3.30
N SER A 224 -9.62 0.34 -3.55
CA SER A 224 -8.72 1.45 -3.23
C SER A 224 -9.20 2.17 -1.99
N PHE A 225 -8.29 2.86 -1.30
CA PHE A 225 -8.65 3.87 -0.32
C PHE A 225 -8.02 5.20 -0.70
N SER A 226 -8.58 6.29 -0.19
CA SER A 226 -7.97 7.61 -0.40
C SER A 226 -8.08 8.48 0.83
N THR A 227 -7.02 9.25 1.07
CA THR A 227 -7.03 10.40 1.94
C THR A 227 -7.28 11.66 1.11
N ASN A 228 -7.20 12.84 1.74
CA ASN A 228 -7.22 14.11 1.03
C ASN A 228 -5.93 14.42 0.23
N ASN A 229 -4.85 13.63 0.36
CA ASN A 229 -3.60 13.86 -0.37
C ASN A 229 -3.11 12.65 -1.17
N HIS A 230 -3.54 11.44 -0.82
CA HIS A 230 -3.08 10.21 -1.48
C HIS A 230 -4.27 9.33 -1.82
N ARG A 231 -4.18 8.60 -2.93
CA ARG A 231 -5.02 7.45 -3.24
C ARG A 231 -4.11 6.25 -3.47
N VAL A 232 -4.51 5.12 -2.90
CA VAL A 232 -3.78 3.86 -3.03
C VAL A 232 -4.70 2.83 -3.66
N GLU A 233 -4.27 2.27 -4.78
CA GLU A 233 -4.96 1.18 -5.48
C GLU A 233 -4.18 -0.10 -5.29
N THR A 234 -4.86 -1.22 -5.08
CA THR A 234 -4.23 -2.52 -4.81
C THR A 234 -4.58 -3.49 -5.93
N LEU A 235 -3.58 -4.14 -6.51
CA LEU A 235 -3.75 -5.14 -7.56
C LEU A 235 -2.85 -6.34 -7.26
N VAL A 236 -3.39 -7.54 -7.37
CA VAL A 236 -2.59 -8.78 -7.34
C VAL A 236 -2.52 -9.37 -8.74
N SER A 237 -1.31 -9.61 -9.22
CA SER A 237 -1.07 -10.46 -10.40
C SER A 237 -0.55 -11.80 -9.93
N TYR A 238 -1.09 -12.90 -10.45
CA TYR A 238 -0.66 -14.23 -10.07
C TYR A 238 -0.56 -15.14 -11.28
N ARG A 239 0.33 -16.11 -11.20
CA ARG A 239 0.48 -17.16 -12.21
C ARG A 239 -0.62 -18.20 -12.02
N LEU A 240 -1.27 -18.62 -13.11
CA LEU A 240 -2.14 -19.80 -13.09
C LEU A 240 -1.26 -21.06 -12.98
N ALA A 241 -1.61 -21.97 -12.07
CA ALA A 241 -1.06 -23.32 -12.11
C ALA A 241 -1.56 -23.99 -13.40
N GLU A 242 -0.66 -24.61 -14.17
CA GLU A 242 -1.03 -25.49 -15.30
C GLU A 242 -1.67 -26.79 -14.81
#